data_AF-A0A973X9T7-F1
#
_entry.id   AF-A0A973X9T7-F1
#
_cell.length_a   1.000
_cell.length_b   1.000
_cell.length_c   1.000
_cell.angle_alpha   90.00
_cell.angle_beta   90.00
_cell.angle_gamma   90.00
#
_symmetry.space_group_name_H-M   'P 1'
#
loop_
_entity.id
_entity.type
_entity.pdbx_description
1 polymer ?
#
loop_
_entity_poly.entity_id
_entity_poly.type
_entity_poly.pdbx_seq_one_letter_code
_entity_poly.pdbx_strand_id
1 'polypeptide(L)'
;MEKASLLVGTLATCAVAFVALAAQAQTVPEGSVGINYSRCDGNFDKWGLHAWKNPGIPLPNIEWARPMEPTGKGAFGVYWHLPLAEFGSSGNVNYIIHQGDSKEQGGRDMKFDGKTIKEIWVNSGDRKTYFSLADAQAARAESPCK
;
A
#
# COMPACT_ATOMS: atom_id res chain seq x y z
N MET A 1 -72.76 18.59 -20.83
CA MET A 1 -71.35 18.83 -21.16
C MET A 1 -70.69 19.41 -19.94
N GLU A 2 -69.95 18.63 -19.15
CA GLU A 2 -68.79 19.17 -18.42
C GLU A 2 -67.90 18.00 -18.00
N LYS A 3 -66.61 18.15 -18.30
CA LYS A 3 -65.61 17.09 -18.35
C LYS A 3 -65.02 16.86 -16.96
N ALA A 4 -64.85 15.58 -16.63
CA ALA A 4 -63.96 15.13 -15.57
C ALA A 4 -62.51 15.57 -15.82
N SER A 5 -61.76 15.86 -14.76
CA SER A 5 -60.30 15.78 -14.78
C SER A 5 -59.79 15.39 -13.40
N LEU A 6 -59.43 14.11 -13.29
CA LEU A 6 -58.54 13.57 -12.27
C LEU A 6 -57.11 14.00 -12.61
N LEU A 7 -56.45 14.72 -11.70
CA LEU A 7 -55.00 14.92 -11.73
C LEU A 7 -54.35 13.81 -10.90
N VAL A 8 -53.76 12.83 -11.59
CA VAL A 8 -52.82 11.86 -10.99
C VAL A 8 -51.48 12.57 -10.86
N GLY A 9 -51.08 12.86 -9.61
CA GLY A 9 -49.75 13.36 -9.31
C GLY A 9 -48.74 12.22 -9.29
N THR A 10 -47.89 12.13 -10.31
CA THR A 10 -46.80 11.17 -10.36
C THR A 10 -45.71 11.59 -9.36
N LEU A 11 -45.53 10.80 -8.30
CA LEU A 11 -44.42 10.96 -7.37
C LEU A 11 -43.12 10.52 -8.08
N ALA A 12 -42.30 11.48 -8.51
CA ALA A 12 -40.98 11.18 -9.05
C ALA A 12 -40.04 10.78 -7.90
N THR A 13 -39.83 9.49 -7.70
CA THR A 13 -38.76 8.98 -6.83
C THR A 13 -37.41 9.27 -7.48
N CYS A 14 -36.69 10.26 -6.94
CA CYS A 14 -35.27 10.43 -7.19
C CYS A 14 -34.51 9.24 -6.60
N ALA A 15 -34.12 8.28 -7.44
CA ALA A 15 -33.14 7.27 -7.08
C ALA A 15 -31.78 7.95 -6.88
N VAL A 16 -31.35 8.09 -5.63
CA VAL A 16 -30.01 8.58 -5.30
C VAL A 16 -29.03 7.45 -5.66
N ALA A 17 -28.40 7.55 -6.83
CA ALA A 17 -27.34 6.64 -7.21
C ALA A 17 -26.12 6.90 -6.32
N PHE A 18 -25.90 6.04 -5.32
CA PHE A 18 -24.61 5.96 -4.64
C PHE A 18 -23.59 5.45 -5.66
N VAL A 19 -22.83 6.37 -6.26
CA VAL A 19 -21.61 6.00 -6.98
C VAL A 19 -20.58 5.65 -5.92
N ALA A 20 -20.49 4.36 -5.59
CA ALA A 20 -19.32 3.85 -4.89
C ALA A 20 -18.12 4.11 -5.79
N LEU A 21 -17.30 5.11 -5.47
CA LEU A 21 -15.98 5.26 -6.05
C LEU A 21 -15.21 4.00 -5.63
N ALA A 22 -15.17 3.01 -6.52
CA ALA A 22 -14.26 1.89 -6.36
C ALA A 22 -12.86 2.49 -6.24
N ALA A 23 -12.25 2.33 -5.06
CA ALA A 23 -10.83 2.59 -4.89
C ALA A 23 -10.14 1.73 -5.96
N GLN A 24 -9.58 2.38 -6.99
CA GLN A 24 -8.89 1.68 -8.04
C GLN A 24 -7.79 0.86 -7.36
N ALA A 25 -7.82 -0.47 -7.57
CA ALA A 25 -6.76 -1.33 -7.10
C ALA A 25 -5.49 -0.87 -7.81
N GLN A 26 -4.61 -0.22 -7.06
CA GLN A 26 -3.31 0.18 -7.58
C GLN A 26 -2.56 -1.10 -7.91
N THR A 27 -2.13 -1.25 -9.17
CA THR A 27 -1.32 -2.39 -9.61
C THR A 27 0.15 -2.02 -9.57
N VAL A 28 0.99 -2.99 -9.21
CA VAL A 28 2.45 -2.85 -9.35
C VAL A 28 2.77 -2.74 -10.85
N PRO A 29 3.46 -1.68 -11.31
CA PRO A 29 3.84 -1.53 -12.70
C PRO A 29 4.67 -2.71 -13.20
N GLU A 30 4.58 -3.00 -14.50
CA GLU A 30 5.41 -4.02 -15.12
C GLU A 30 6.91 -3.75 -14.86
N GLY A 31 7.67 -4.83 -14.62
CA GLY A 31 9.09 -4.73 -14.30
C GLY A 31 9.41 -4.18 -12.91
N SER A 32 8.40 -3.90 -12.07
CA SER A 32 8.59 -3.37 -10.72
C SER A 32 8.25 -4.39 -9.63
N VAL A 33 8.63 -4.05 -8.41
CA VAL A 33 8.17 -4.68 -7.16
C VAL A 33 7.44 -3.65 -6.31
N GLY A 34 6.46 -4.12 -5.53
CA GLY A 34 5.67 -3.31 -4.61
C GLY A 34 5.86 -3.67 -3.15
N ILE A 35 6.02 -2.66 -2.31
CA ILE A 35 6.00 -2.79 -0.85
C ILE A 35 4.87 -1.92 -0.34
N ASN A 36 3.85 -2.54 0.25
CA ASN A 36 2.68 -1.86 0.81
C ASN A 36 2.80 -1.79 2.33
N TYR A 37 2.48 -0.65 2.92
CA TYR A 37 2.61 -0.42 4.36
C TYR A 37 1.37 0.24 4.95
N SER A 38 0.75 -0.44 5.91
CA SER A 38 -0.42 0.03 6.64
C SER A 38 -0.07 0.39 8.08
N ARG A 39 -0.57 1.54 8.54
CA ARG A 39 -0.42 2.00 9.92
C ARG A 39 -1.76 2.24 10.58
N CYS A 40 -1.87 1.89 11.85
CA CYS A 40 -3.08 2.09 12.64
C CYS A 40 -3.44 3.56 12.86
N ASP A 41 -2.44 4.42 13.03
CA ASP A 41 -2.63 5.86 13.19
C ASP A 41 -2.87 6.60 11.86
N GLY A 42 -2.77 5.89 10.72
CA GLY A 42 -2.86 6.47 9.38
C GLY A 42 -1.81 7.54 9.08
N ASN A 43 -0.81 7.71 9.95
CA ASN A 43 0.20 8.76 9.87
C ASN A 43 1.49 8.19 9.28
N PHE A 44 1.85 8.67 8.10
CA PHE A 44 3.06 8.26 7.38
C PHE A 44 4.09 9.39 7.31
N ASP A 45 3.91 10.48 8.05
CA ASP A 45 4.85 11.61 8.04
C ASP A 45 6.27 11.13 8.40
N LYS A 46 7.23 11.44 7.51
CA LYS A 46 8.64 11.04 7.59
C LYS A 46 8.90 9.52 7.61
N TRP A 47 7.88 8.69 7.40
CA TRP A 47 8.07 7.27 7.14
C TRP A 47 8.52 7.09 5.70
N GLY A 48 9.65 6.41 5.51
CA GLY A 48 10.23 6.15 4.21
C GLY A 48 10.82 4.75 4.10
N LEU A 49 11.27 4.43 2.89
CA LEU A 49 11.92 3.17 2.56
C LEU A 49 13.42 3.39 2.37
N HIS A 50 14.22 2.67 3.15
CA HIS A 50 15.64 2.47 2.86
C HIS A 50 15.79 1.14 2.10
N ALA A 51 16.06 1.20 0.80
CA ALA A 51 16.21 0.02 -0.05
C ALA A 51 17.62 -0.09 -0.63
N TRP A 52 18.12 -1.31 -0.76
CA TRP A 52 19.47 -1.58 -1.27
C TRP A 52 19.56 -2.87 -2.07
N LYS A 53 20.56 -2.92 -2.96
CA LYS A 53 20.94 -4.11 -3.72
C LYS A 53 22.15 -4.80 -3.10
N ASN A 54 22.34 -6.09 -3.40
CA ASN A 54 23.53 -6.81 -2.99
C ASN A 54 24.80 -6.20 -3.63
N PRO A 55 25.93 -6.11 -2.90
CA PRO A 55 26.20 -6.64 -1.56
C PRO A 55 25.94 -5.67 -0.38
N GLY A 56 24.99 -4.74 -0.49
CA GLY A 56 24.72 -3.73 0.56
C GLY A 56 24.74 -2.29 0.06
N ILE A 57 24.51 -2.08 -1.24
CA ILE A 57 24.61 -0.77 -1.89
C ILE A 57 23.20 -0.14 -1.94
N PRO A 58 22.94 0.98 -1.24
CA PRO A 58 21.67 1.69 -1.34
C PRO A 58 21.30 1.99 -2.79
N LEU A 59 20.01 1.96 -3.10
CA LEU A 59 19.55 2.37 -4.43
C LEU A 59 19.80 3.87 -4.64
N PRO A 60 19.82 4.34 -5.91
CA PRO A 60 20.09 5.74 -6.21
C PRO A 60 19.18 6.70 -5.42
N ASN A 61 19.79 7.75 -4.87
CA ASN A 61 19.12 8.79 -4.09
C ASN A 61 18.46 8.32 -2.79
N ILE A 62 18.77 7.12 -2.28
CA ILE A 62 18.31 6.65 -0.96
C ILE A 62 19.47 6.67 0.03
N GLU A 63 19.28 7.36 1.15
CA GLU A 63 20.22 7.41 2.28
C GLU A 63 19.48 7.12 3.58
N TRP A 64 20.20 6.79 4.65
CA TRP A 64 19.56 6.61 5.96
C TRP A 64 18.86 7.90 6.44
N ALA A 65 19.51 9.05 6.32
CA ALA A 65 18.92 10.33 6.72
C ALA A 65 17.84 10.84 5.76
N ARG A 66 17.74 10.25 4.56
CA ARG A 66 16.83 10.65 3.49
C ARG A 66 16.27 9.40 2.81
N PRO A 67 15.35 8.68 3.48
CA PRO A 67 14.73 7.51 2.89
C PRO A 67 13.85 7.89 1.71
N MET A 68 13.54 6.91 0.86
CA MET A 68 12.60 7.11 -0.25
C MET A 68 11.20 7.39 0.28
N GLU A 69 10.60 8.49 -0.14
CA GLU A 69 9.20 8.80 0.14
C GLU A 69 8.26 7.78 -0.55
N PRO A 70 7.07 7.51 -0.01
CA PRO A 70 6.10 6.66 -0.68
C PRO A 70 5.78 7.17 -2.09
N THR A 71 5.73 6.26 -3.05
CA THR A 71 5.38 6.59 -4.44
C THR A 71 3.88 6.81 -4.62
N GLY A 72 3.08 6.48 -3.61
CA GLY A 72 1.66 6.80 -3.58
C GLY A 72 0.93 6.21 -2.37
N LYS A 73 -0.40 6.33 -2.41
CA LYS A 73 -1.32 5.85 -1.37
C LYS A 73 -2.46 5.07 -2.00
N GLY A 74 -2.78 3.92 -1.42
CA GLY A 74 -3.89 3.05 -1.81
C GLY A 74 -4.80 2.72 -0.61
N ALA A 75 -5.74 1.80 -0.80
CA ALA A 75 -6.70 1.43 0.24
C ALA A 75 -6.07 0.76 1.47
N PHE A 76 -4.93 0.08 1.30
CA PHE A 76 -4.20 -0.57 2.41
C PHE A 76 -3.38 0.42 3.25
N GLY A 77 -2.92 1.52 2.65
CA GLY A 77 -1.95 2.44 3.25
C GLY A 77 -1.10 3.10 2.18
N VAL A 78 0.16 3.38 2.48
CA VAL A 78 1.12 3.89 1.48
C VAL A 78 1.85 2.74 0.79
N TYR A 79 2.45 3.02 -0.37
CA TYR A 79 3.24 2.03 -1.09
C TYR A 79 4.49 2.64 -1.73
N TRP A 80 5.47 1.77 -1.98
CA TRP A 80 6.63 2.05 -2.83
C TRP A 80 6.65 1.05 -3.98
N HIS A 81 6.69 1.56 -5.21
CA HIS A 81 6.98 0.78 -6.40
C HIS A 81 8.40 1.09 -6.86
N LEU A 82 9.23 0.06 -6.97
CA LEU A 82 10.63 0.18 -7.38
C LEU A 82 10.90 -0.69 -8.62
N PRO A 83 11.66 -0.21 -9.61
CA PRO A 83 12.08 -1.06 -10.72
C PRO A 83 12.93 -2.23 -10.21
N LEU A 84 12.57 -3.46 -10.56
CA LEU A 84 13.32 -4.66 -10.13
C LEU A 84 14.78 -4.62 -10.63
N ALA A 85 15.02 -3.97 -11.77
CA ALA A 85 16.34 -3.83 -12.35
C ALA A 85 17.35 -3.10 -11.43
N GLU A 86 16.87 -2.21 -10.55
CA GLU A 86 17.71 -1.49 -9.59
C GLU A 86 18.35 -2.44 -8.56
N PHE A 87 17.73 -3.59 -8.28
CA PHE A 87 18.25 -4.64 -7.41
C PHE A 87 19.27 -5.57 -8.08
N GLY A 88 19.65 -5.24 -9.32
CA GLY A 88 20.64 -5.95 -10.11
C GLY A 88 20.22 -7.36 -10.50
N SER A 89 21.16 -8.12 -11.05
CA SER A 89 20.91 -9.48 -11.56
C SER A 89 20.42 -10.46 -10.51
N SER A 90 20.67 -10.19 -9.22
CA SER A 90 20.16 -11.02 -8.13
C SER A 90 18.63 -10.93 -7.99
N GLY A 91 18.06 -9.73 -8.18
CA GLY A 91 16.65 -9.44 -7.90
C GLY A 91 16.29 -9.52 -6.41
N ASN A 92 17.27 -9.65 -5.50
CA ASN A 92 17.01 -9.62 -4.06
C ASN A 92 16.69 -8.19 -3.63
N VAL A 93 15.45 -8.00 -3.19
CA VAL A 93 14.97 -6.73 -2.67
C VAL A 93 15.26 -6.71 -1.19
N ASN A 94 16.19 -5.86 -0.77
CA ASN A 94 16.46 -5.64 0.64
C ASN A 94 15.93 -4.26 1.05
N TYR A 95 15.28 -4.19 2.22
CA TYR A 95 14.64 -2.97 2.67
C TYR A 95 14.52 -2.83 4.19
N ILE A 96 14.34 -1.59 4.63
CA ILE A 96 13.87 -1.20 5.96
C ILE A 96 12.82 -0.10 5.75
N ILE A 97 11.65 -0.23 6.39
CA ILE A 97 10.68 0.86 6.52
C ILE A 97 10.98 1.58 7.84
N HIS A 98 11.22 2.90 7.82
CA HIS A 98 11.62 3.63 9.03
C HIS A 98 11.24 5.11 9.01
N GLN A 99 11.22 5.71 10.21
CA GLN A 99 11.09 7.13 10.48
C GLN A 99 12.23 7.56 11.41
N GLY A 100 13.25 8.23 10.88
CA GLY A 100 14.50 8.43 11.61
C GLY A 100 15.08 7.08 12.06
N ASP A 101 15.42 6.94 13.34
CA ASP A 101 15.93 5.68 13.90
C ASP A 101 14.83 4.68 14.31
N SER A 102 13.56 5.07 14.21
CA SER A 102 12.44 4.16 14.46
C SER A 102 12.21 3.26 13.25
N LYS A 103 12.48 1.97 13.41
CA LYS A 103 12.34 0.95 12.36
C LYS A 103 11.08 0.10 12.55
N GLU A 104 10.42 -0.24 11.45
CA GLU A 104 9.33 -1.21 11.42
C GLU A 104 9.84 -2.66 11.57
N GLN A 105 8.92 -3.63 11.67
CA GLN A 105 9.19 -5.07 11.67
C GLN A 105 10.18 -5.50 12.77
N GLY A 106 10.15 -4.77 13.89
CA GLY A 106 10.98 -5.01 15.06
C GLY A 106 12.47 -4.74 14.80
N GLY A 107 12.79 -3.77 13.93
CA GLY A 107 14.15 -3.25 13.75
C GLY A 107 15.07 -4.09 12.87
N ARG A 108 14.52 -5.05 12.12
CA ARG A 108 15.30 -5.98 11.31
C ARG A 108 15.48 -5.49 9.87
N ASP A 109 16.56 -5.95 9.27
CA ASP A 109 16.79 -5.84 7.84
C ASP A 109 15.93 -6.90 7.13
N MET A 110 15.06 -6.44 6.23
CA MET A 110 14.09 -7.31 5.57
C MET A 110 14.52 -7.59 4.14
N LYS A 111 14.09 -8.74 3.62
CA LYS A 111 14.36 -9.11 2.22
C LYS A 111 13.27 -9.99 1.63
N PHE A 112 13.14 -9.97 0.31
CA PHE A 112 12.41 -10.95 -0.47
C PHE A 112 13.02 -11.10 -1.87
N ASP A 113 12.69 -12.21 -2.54
CA ASP A 113 13.07 -12.44 -3.94
C ASP A 113 12.09 -11.73 -4.87
N GLY A 114 12.50 -10.61 -5.46
CA GLY A 114 11.70 -9.80 -6.38
C GLY A 114 11.45 -10.48 -7.73
N LYS A 115 12.16 -11.56 -8.07
CA LYS A 115 11.89 -12.35 -9.28
C LYS A 115 10.65 -13.21 -9.11
N THR A 116 10.44 -13.75 -7.91
CA THR A 116 9.32 -14.64 -7.59
C THR A 116 8.15 -13.87 -6.97
N ILE A 117 8.41 -12.88 -6.12
CA ILE A 117 7.40 -12.11 -5.41
C ILE A 117 7.40 -10.67 -5.92
N LYS A 118 6.30 -10.25 -6.54
CA LYS A 118 6.17 -8.89 -7.09
C LYS A 118 5.60 -7.88 -6.11
N GLU A 119 4.93 -8.33 -5.07
CA GLU A 119 4.26 -7.43 -4.14
C GLU A 119 4.23 -8.05 -2.74
N ILE A 120 4.47 -7.22 -1.73
CA ILE A 120 4.37 -7.59 -0.32
C ILE A 120 3.54 -6.56 0.46
N TRP A 121 3.03 -7.00 1.60
CA TRP A 121 2.25 -6.17 2.53
C TRP A 121 2.84 -6.24 3.93
N VAL A 122 2.92 -5.09 4.59
CA VAL A 122 3.45 -4.91 5.93
C VAL A 122 2.43 -4.15 6.77
N ASN A 123 2.09 -4.72 7.93
CA ASN A 123 1.26 -4.09 8.94
C ASN A 123 2.16 -3.47 10.02
N SER A 124 1.88 -2.23 10.42
CA SER A 124 2.66 -1.56 11.44
C SER A 124 2.62 -2.29 12.78
N GLY A 125 3.79 -2.44 13.39
CA GLY A 125 3.96 -3.18 14.65
C GLY A 125 3.97 -4.70 14.47
N ASP A 126 3.80 -5.21 13.25
CA ASP A 126 3.92 -6.62 12.95
C ASP A 126 5.34 -6.95 12.47
N ARG A 127 5.86 -8.06 12.95
CA ARG A 127 7.16 -8.60 12.55
C ARG A 127 7.09 -9.43 11.27
N LYS A 128 5.92 -9.65 10.68
CA LYS A 128 5.75 -10.49 9.49
C LYS A 128 5.78 -9.66 8.20
N THR A 129 6.02 -10.35 7.09
CA THR A 129 5.77 -9.88 5.73
C THR A 129 4.69 -10.78 5.15
N TYR A 130 3.70 -10.19 4.50
CA TYR A 130 2.61 -10.91 3.85
C TYR A 130 2.79 -10.87 2.33
N PHE A 131 2.38 -11.95 1.67
CA PHE A 131 2.51 -12.12 0.21
C PHE A 131 1.16 -11.99 -0.52
N SER A 132 0.12 -11.60 0.21
CA SER A 132 -1.17 -11.21 -0.33
C SER A 132 -1.80 -10.13 0.54
N LEU A 133 -2.62 -9.26 -0.07
CA LEU A 133 -3.43 -8.29 0.64
C LEU A 133 -4.38 -8.97 1.64
N ALA A 134 -4.97 -10.10 1.23
CA ALA A 134 -5.93 -10.83 2.04
C ALA A 134 -5.31 -11.34 3.36
N ASP A 135 -4.11 -11.92 3.30
CA ASP A 135 -3.43 -12.41 4.51
C ASP A 135 -3.03 -11.27 5.44
N ALA A 136 -2.57 -10.14 4.87
CA ALA A 136 -2.25 -8.95 5.65
C ALA A 136 -3.49 -8.38 6.35
N GLN A 137 -4.63 -8.34 5.66
CA GLN A 137 -5.91 -7.89 6.23
C GLN A 137 -6.43 -8.86 7.30
N ALA A 138 -6.33 -10.16 7.07
CA ALA A 138 -6.71 -11.18 8.06
C ALA A 138 -5.87 -11.03 9.33
N ALA A 139 -4.55 -10.88 9.20
CA ALA A 139 -3.69 -10.66 10.35
C ALA A 139 -3.98 -9.34 11.09
N ARG A 140 -4.31 -8.27 10.35
CA ARG A 140 -4.75 -7.01 10.97
C ARG A 140 -6.09 -7.18 11.71
N ALA A 141 -6.99 -8.03 11.23
CA ALA A 141 -8.24 -8.34 11.91
C ALA A 141 -8.01 -9.16 13.20
N GLU A 142 -7.01 -10.04 13.23
CA GLU A 142 -6.61 -10.77 14.44
C GLU A 142 -5.91 -9.87 15.47
N SER A 143 -5.25 -8.81 15.02
CA SER A 143 -4.61 -7.79 15.87
C SER A 143 -5.07 -6.37 15.48
N PRO A 144 -6.32 -6.01 15.83
CA PRO A 144 -6.91 -4.73 15.44
C PRO A 144 -6.12 -3.54 15.97
N CYS A 145 -6.22 -2.43 15.25
CA CYS A 145 -5.78 -1.14 15.73
C CYS A 145 -6.55 -0.78 17.02
N LYS A 146 -5.82 -0.31 18.02
CA LYS A 146 -6.38 0.14 19.31
C LYS A 146 -6.77 1.60 19.24
#